data_AF-A0A516AG56-F1
#
_entry.id   AF-A0A516AG56-F1
#
_cell.length_a   1.000
_cell.length_b   1.000
_cell.length_c   1.000
_cell.angle_alpha   90.00
_cell.angle_beta   90.00
_cell.angle_gamma   90.00
#
_symmetry.space_group_name_H-M   'P 1'
#
loop_
_entity.id
_entity.type
_entity.pdbx_description
1 polymer ?
#
loop_
_entity_poly.entity_id
_entity_poly.type
_entity_poly.pdbx_seq_one_letter_code
_entity_poly.pdbx_strand_id
1 'polypeptide(L)'
;MRADRSNTSELSPYIRFGELSVRTAFWAARRRRERTDQWLFKEEVYKGLHRANATYLRRFLWRDLAYWFLWRFPTLPQTSLRPQYEEQVWSGTRAQLRAWQRGSTGFPLVDAAMRQLWALGWMPNYLRHVVAQTLVEYLDVTWKEGFRWFDWTLVDSDCAINAYMWQNCGHSGPDHWNFVMHPVHAAKSCDPEGHYVKRWLPCLAHLPVEYVHCPWEVPARGVRAAAGLLRSAYVARLVEDLDAARRAHAARVLQVRRDHPETISRTGHEWLRLGGG
;
A
#
# COMPACT_ATOMS: atom_id res chain seq x y z
N MET A 1 1.85 -5.84 10.56
CA MET A 1 2.08 -4.51 11.17
C MET A 1 0.75 -4.02 11.69
N ARG A 2 0.69 -3.40 12.87
CA ARG A 2 -0.57 -2.97 13.50
C ARG A 2 -0.88 -1.52 13.10
N ALA A 3 -2.03 -1.27 12.50
CA ALA A 3 -2.45 0.07 12.06
C ALA A 3 -2.94 0.93 13.24
N ASP A 4 -3.43 0.28 14.29
CA ASP A 4 -3.95 0.87 15.53
C ASP A 4 -2.86 1.19 16.58
N ARG A 5 -1.58 1.07 16.22
CA ARG A 5 -0.45 1.32 17.14
C ARG A 5 0.58 2.26 16.51
N SER A 6 1.19 3.10 17.34
CA SER A 6 2.39 3.84 16.94
C SER A 6 3.59 2.90 16.90
N ASN A 7 3.94 2.45 15.70
CA ASN A 7 5.01 1.46 15.46
C ASN A 7 5.91 1.83 14.27
N THR A 8 5.76 3.05 13.75
CA THR A 8 6.59 3.63 12.69
C THR A 8 7.23 4.88 13.25
N SER A 9 8.42 5.25 12.78
CA SER A 9 9.12 6.43 13.32
C SER A 9 8.52 7.77 12.86
N GLU A 10 7.65 7.76 11.84
CA GLU A 10 7.01 8.98 11.30
C GLU A 10 8.03 10.04 10.83
N LEU A 11 9.25 9.61 10.49
CA LEU A 11 10.36 10.49 10.11
C LEU A 11 10.41 10.82 8.61
N SER A 12 9.54 10.22 7.80
CA SER A 12 9.60 10.34 6.34
C SER A 12 9.47 11.79 5.83
N PRO A 13 8.63 12.69 6.40
CA PRO A 13 8.56 14.07 5.94
C PRO A 13 9.88 14.83 6.21
N TYR A 14 10.43 14.70 7.42
CA TYR A 14 11.68 15.33 7.81
C TYR A 14 12.87 14.89 6.95
N ILE A 15 12.93 13.59 6.62
CA ILE A 15 13.95 13.05 5.72
C ILE A 15 13.75 13.59 4.30
N ARG A 16 12.50 13.68 3.83
CA ARG A 16 12.15 14.13 2.48
C ARG A 16 12.58 15.57 2.21
N PHE A 17 12.38 16.45 3.19
CA PHE A 17 12.76 17.86 3.09
C PHE A 17 14.20 18.17 3.55
N GLY A 18 14.94 17.14 3.99
CA GLY A 18 16.33 17.30 4.43
C GLY A 18 16.49 17.92 5.83
N GLU A 19 15.39 18.10 6.57
CA GLU A 19 15.40 18.53 7.98
C GLU A 19 16.10 17.51 8.88
N LEU A 20 16.04 16.23 8.50
CA LEU A 20 16.80 15.15 9.12
C LEU A 20 17.69 14.45 8.08
N SER A 21 19.01 14.48 8.30
CA SER A 21 19.95 13.73 7.48
C SER A 21 19.70 12.22 7.55
N VAL A 22 19.44 11.63 6.38
CA VAL A 22 19.26 10.17 6.21
C VAL A 22 20.46 9.38 6.73
N ARG A 23 21.69 9.90 6.52
CA ARG A 23 22.92 9.28 6.99
C ARG A 23 22.99 9.29 8.51
N THR A 24 22.64 10.43 9.13
CA THR A 24 22.61 10.56 10.59
C THR A 24 21.62 9.58 11.21
N ALA A 25 20.40 9.51 10.67
CA ALA A 25 19.36 8.57 11.13
C ALA A 25 19.81 7.11 11.00
N PHE A 26 20.39 6.73 9.86
CA PHE A 26 20.92 5.39 9.62
C PHE A 26 22.04 5.02 10.60
N TRP A 27 23.06 5.86 10.75
CA TRP A 27 24.20 5.57 11.65
C TRP A 27 23.81 5.61 13.12
N ALA A 28 22.82 6.43 13.51
CA ALA A 28 22.24 6.38 14.85
C ALA A 28 21.56 5.03 15.12
N ALA A 29 20.71 4.56 14.20
CA ALA A 29 20.04 3.27 14.33
C ALA A 29 21.01 2.08 14.28
N ARG A 30 22.05 2.15 13.44
CA ARG A 30 23.07 1.10 13.35
C ARG A 30 23.87 0.97 14.65
N ARG A 31 24.32 2.09 15.23
CA ARG A 31 24.99 2.10 16.54
C ARG A 31 24.08 1.56 17.64
N ARG A 32 22.78 1.87 17.60
CA ARG A 32 21.81 1.29 18.54
C ARG A 32 21.71 -0.23 18.38
N ARG A 33 21.64 -0.72 17.14
CA ARG A 33 21.61 -2.17 16.84
C ARG A 33 22.86 -2.88 17.37
N GLU A 34 24.05 -2.37 17.07
CA GLU A 34 25.32 -2.95 17.51
C GLU A 34 25.37 -3.09 19.04
N ARG A 35 24.86 -2.09 19.77
CA ARG A 35 24.74 -2.17 21.24
C ARG A 35 23.74 -3.22 21.70
N THR A 36 22.55 -3.28 21.08
CA THR A 36 21.51 -4.26 21.48
C THR A 36 21.87 -5.69 21.10
N ASP A 37 22.65 -5.88 20.04
CA ASP A 37 23.02 -7.20 19.54
C ASP A 37 23.91 -7.97 20.53
N GLN A 38 24.68 -7.25 21.35
CA GLN A 38 25.48 -7.83 22.44
C GLN A 38 24.64 -8.55 23.50
N TRP A 39 23.32 -8.31 23.54
CA TRP A 39 22.40 -8.85 24.54
C TRP A 39 21.41 -9.86 23.93
N LEU A 40 21.57 -10.23 22.65
CA LEU A 40 20.69 -11.13 21.90
C LEU A 40 20.38 -12.46 22.61
N PHE A 41 21.37 -13.01 23.28
CA PHE A 41 21.28 -14.31 23.94
C PHE A 41 20.76 -14.23 25.39
N LYS A 42 20.51 -13.03 25.92
CA LYS A 42 20.14 -12.86 27.33
C LYS A 42 18.64 -12.93 27.56
N GLU A 43 17.82 -12.33 26.70
CA GLU A 43 16.37 -12.30 26.85
C GLU A 43 15.64 -12.20 25.50
N GLU A 44 14.40 -12.71 25.43
CA GLU A 44 13.53 -12.63 24.25
C GLU A 44 13.28 -11.19 23.77
N VAL A 45 13.25 -10.22 24.69
CA VAL A 45 13.07 -8.80 24.35
C VAL A 45 14.15 -8.32 23.37
N TYR A 46 15.40 -8.75 23.53
CA TYR A 46 16.51 -8.36 22.65
C TYR A 46 16.40 -8.98 21.25
N LYS A 47 15.84 -10.18 21.12
CA LYS A 47 15.50 -10.76 19.81
C LYS A 47 14.41 -9.96 19.10
N GLY A 48 13.45 -9.40 19.85
CA GLY A 48 12.45 -8.46 19.35
C GLY A 48 13.07 -7.17 18.83
N LEU A 49 13.93 -6.53 19.65
CA LEU A 49 14.63 -5.30 19.27
C LEU A 49 15.55 -5.50 18.05
N HIS A 50 16.25 -6.63 17.97
CA HIS A 50 17.09 -6.95 16.82
C HIS A 50 16.30 -6.97 15.50
N ARG A 51 15.14 -7.64 15.50
CA ARG A 51 14.25 -7.70 14.33
C ARG A 51 13.69 -6.32 13.96
N ALA A 52 13.32 -5.51 14.96
CA ALA A 52 12.86 -4.14 14.74
C ALA A 52 13.96 -3.26 14.13
N ASN A 53 15.18 -3.30 14.69
CA ASN A 53 16.33 -2.55 14.19
C ASN A 53 16.72 -2.96 12.77
N ALA A 54 16.77 -4.27 12.47
CA ALA A 54 17.03 -4.76 11.12
C ALA A 54 15.95 -4.28 10.12
N THR A 55 14.68 -4.30 10.54
CA THR A 55 13.58 -3.80 9.72
C THR A 55 13.69 -2.30 9.47
N TYR A 56 14.04 -1.53 10.49
CA TYR A 56 14.23 -0.07 10.40
C TYR A 56 15.39 0.29 9.47
N LEU A 57 16.56 -0.34 9.64
CA LEU A 57 17.73 -0.12 8.77
C LEU A 57 17.43 -0.45 7.31
N ARG A 58 16.69 -1.53 7.05
CA ARG A 58 16.27 -1.91 5.69
C ARG A 58 15.40 -0.84 5.01
N ARG A 59 14.68 0.00 5.75
CA ARG A 59 13.88 1.09 5.15
C ARG A 59 14.73 2.14 4.45
N PHE A 60 15.93 2.42 4.97
CA PHE A 60 16.88 3.31 4.29
C PHE A 60 17.42 2.70 3.00
N LEU A 61 17.68 1.39 3.00
CA LEU A 61 18.12 0.69 1.79
C LEU A 61 17.06 0.72 0.69
N TRP A 62 15.78 0.55 1.03
CA TRP A 62 14.68 0.69 0.07
C TRP A 62 14.57 2.11 -0.50
N ARG A 63 14.78 3.14 0.33
CA ARG A 63 14.86 4.53 -0.15
C ARG A 63 16.00 4.68 -1.16
N ASP A 64 17.21 4.28 -0.78
CA ASP A 64 18.38 4.48 -1.64
C ASP A 64 18.28 3.66 -2.94
N LEU A 65 17.64 2.49 -2.90
CA LEU A 65 17.31 1.70 -4.09
C LEU A 65 16.33 2.45 -5.01
N ALA A 66 15.26 3.05 -4.47
CA ALA A 66 14.33 3.83 -5.28
C ALA A 66 15.03 5.03 -5.96
N TYR A 67 15.93 5.71 -5.24
CA TYR A 67 16.75 6.78 -5.81
C TYR A 67 17.71 6.28 -6.88
N TRP A 68 18.32 5.10 -6.70
CA TRP A 68 19.16 4.47 -7.72
C TRP A 68 18.35 4.16 -9.00
N PHE A 69 17.11 3.67 -8.86
CA PHE A 69 16.22 3.45 -10.00
C PHE A 69 15.86 4.75 -10.71
N LEU A 70 15.52 5.81 -9.97
CA LEU A 70 15.25 7.11 -10.58
C LEU A 70 16.48 7.67 -11.32
N TRP A 71 17.68 7.53 -10.74
CA TRP A 71 18.92 7.93 -11.39
C TRP A 71 19.16 7.14 -12.68
N ARG A 72 18.92 5.82 -12.66
CA ARG A 72 19.10 4.96 -13.83
C ARG A 72 18.04 5.15 -14.90
N PHE A 73 16.82 5.45 -14.50
CA PHE A 73 15.64 5.62 -15.35
C PHE A 73 14.95 6.95 -15.01
N PRO A 74 15.42 8.08 -15.58
CA PRO A 74 14.87 9.41 -15.26
C PRO A 74 13.38 9.57 -15.57
N THR A 75 12.83 8.73 -16.47
CA THR A 75 11.41 8.72 -16.84
C THR A 75 10.53 7.87 -15.90
N LEU A 76 11.10 7.29 -14.83
CA LEU A 76 10.38 6.43 -13.87
C LEU A 76 9.08 7.07 -13.32
N PRO A 77 9.01 8.38 -13.04
CA PRO A 77 7.75 8.99 -12.59
C PRO A 77 6.65 9.09 -13.66
N GLN A 78 6.98 8.95 -14.96
CA GLN A 78 6.05 9.21 -16.07
C GLN A 78 5.68 7.94 -16.85
N THR A 79 6.66 7.07 -17.08
CA THR A 79 6.52 5.88 -17.93
C THR A 79 6.84 4.62 -17.14
N SER A 80 6.11 3.55 -17.46
CA SER A 80 6.38 2.21 -16.99
C SER A 80 7.83 1.82 -17.27
N LEU A 81 8.52 1.33 -16.25
CA LEU A 81 9.90 0.88 -16.34
C LEU A 81 10.03 -0.27 -17.37
N ARG A 82 8.97 -1.08 -17.47
CA ARG A 82 8.77 -2.07 -18.53
C ARG A 82 7.79 -1.52 -19.57
N PRO A 83 8.27 -1.05 -20.75
CA PRO A 83 7.44 -0.30 -21.69
C PRO A 83 6.19 -1.02 -22.20
N GLN A 84 6.23 -2.36 -22.32
CA GLN A 84 5.07 -3.16 -22.75
C GLN A 84 3.84 -2.97 -21.85
N TYR A 85 4.03 -2.63 -20.57
CA TYR A 85 2.91 -2.38 -19.65
C TYR A 85 2.23 -1.02 -19.87
N GLU A 86 2.74 -0.17 -20.78
CA GLU A 86 1.98 0.98 -21.28
C GLU A 86 0.77 0.56 -22.13
N GLU A 87 0.79 -0.66 -22.69
CA GLU A 87 -0.31 -1.23 -23.47
C GLU A 87 -1.37 -1.93 -22.59
N GLN A 88 -1.14 -1.99 -21.27
CA GLN A 88 -2.09 -2.62 -20.35
C GLN A 88 -3.45 -1.92 -20.40
N VAL A 89 -4.49 -2.70 -20.69
CA VAL A 89 -5.88 -2.22 -20.66
C VAL A 89 -6.38 -2.18 -19.22
N TRP A 90 -6.96 -1.05 -18.83
CA TRP A 90 -7.55 -0.81 -17.52
C TRP A 90 -9.07 -0.68 -17.65
N SER A 91 -9.83 -1.42 -16.85
CA SER A 91 -11.30 -1.37 -16.83
C SER A 91 -11.88 -0.46 -15.73
N GLY A 92 -11.02 0.03 -14.84
CA GLY A 92 -11.40 0.92 -13.76
C GLY A 92 -11.96 2.25 -14.24
N THR A 93 -13.02 2.70 -13.58
CA THR A 93 -13.75 3.91 -13.96
C THR A 93 -13.30 5.14 -13.16
N ARG A 94 -13.55 6.34 -13.72
CA ARG A 94 -13.36 7.59 -12.98
C ARG A 94 -14.20 7.67 -11.69
N ALA A 95 -15.35 7.00 -11.64
CA ALA A 95 -16.19 6.95 -10.45
C ALA A 95 -15.54 6.13 -9.33
N GLN A 96 -15.00 4.95 -9.67
CA GLN A 96 -14.24 4.11 -8.73
C GLN A 96 -12.99 4.82 -8.22
N LEU A 97 -12.23 5.49 -9.10
CA LEU A 97 -11.09 6.31 -8.68
C LEU A 97 -11.49 7.38 -7.67
N ARG A 98 -12.55 8.15 -7.94
CA ARG A 98 -13.02 9.20 -7.01
C ARG A 98 -13.49 8.62 -5.67
N ALA A 99 -14.16 7.47 -5.69
CA ALA A 99 -14.60 6.81 -4.48
C ALA A 99 -13.42 6.30 -3.65
N TRP A 100 -12.37 5.77 -4.29
CA TRP A 100 -11.11 5.44 -3.63
C TRP A 100 -10.43 6.68 -3.03
N GLN A 101 -10.27 7.76 -3.79
CA GLN A 101 -9.66 9.02 -3.31
C GLN A 101 -10.38 9.59 -2.07
N ARG A 102 -11.71 9.45 -2.00
CA ARG A 102 -12.54 10.00 -0.91
C ARG A 102 -12.74 9.05 0.27
N GLY A 103 -12.23 7.82 0.21
CA GLY A 103 -12.51 6.80 1.22
C GLY A 103 -14.00 6.48 1.31
N SER A 104 -14.58 6.13 0.16
CA SER A 104 -15.96 5.70 -0.01
C SER A 104 -16.06 4.49 -0.95
N THR A 105 -15.14 3.53 -0.80
CA THR A 105 -15.10 2.26 -1.56
C THR A 105 -16.04 1.20 -0.99
N GLY A 106 -16.47 1.38 0.26
CA GLY A 106 -17.23 0.40 1.02
C GLY A 106 -16.36 -0.67 1.70
N PHE A 107 -15.03 -0.56 1.59
CA PHE A 107 -14.07 -1.38 2.34
C PHE A 107 -13.51 -0.57 3.52
N PRO A 108 -13.91 -0.86 4.77
CA PRO A 108 -13.64 0.02 5.91
C PRO A 108 -12.16 0.36 6.15
N LEU A 109 -11.25 -0.61 6.01
CA LEU A 109 -9.82 -0.35 6.19
C LEU A 109 -9.28 0.61 5.11
N VAL A 110 -9.67 0.42 3.85
CA VAL A 110 -9.27 1.27 2.73
C VAL A 110 -9.81 2.66 2.94
N ASP A 111 -11.09 2.77 3.27
CA ASP A 111 -11.76 4.05 3.47
C ASP A 111 -11.19 4.83 4.66
N ALA A 112 -10.91 4.13 5.77
CA ALA A 112 -10.23 4.68 6.92
C ALA A 112 -8.81 5.19 6.56
N ALA A 113 -8.04 4.42 5.80
CA ALA A 113 -6.72 4.82 5.31
C ALA A 113 -6.78 6.06 4.42
N MET A 114 -7.70 6.10 3.46
CA MET A 114 -7.83 7.24 2.55
C MET A 114 -8.29 8.50 3.28
N ARG A 115 -9.13 8.37 4.31
CA ARG A 115 -9.51 9.49 5.20
C ARG A 115 -8.36 9.94 6.10
N GLN A 116 -7.54 9.02 6.61
CA GLN A 116 -6.31 9.37 7.34
C GLN A 116 -5.37 10.19 6.45
N LEU A 117 -5.12 9.71 5.23
CA LEU A 117 -4.27 10.40 4.26
C LEU A 117 -4.79 11.80 3.96
N TRP A 118 -6.08 11.96 3.71
CA TRP A 118 -6.66 13.27 3.45
C TRP A 118 -6.51 14.22 4.65
N ALA A 119 -6.75 13.73 5.87
CA ALA A 119 -6.75 14.56 7.07
C ALA A 119 -5.34 14.95 7.54
N LEU A 120 -4.36 14.05 7.40
CA LEU A 120 -3.02 14.22 7.97
C LEU A 120 -1.91 14.39 6.91
N GLY A 121 -2.23 14.14 5.64
CA GLY A 121 -1.24 14.01 4.58
C GLY A 121 -0.29 12.81 4.77
N TRP A 122 -0.60 11.87 5.67
CA TRP A 122 0.28 10.74 5.99
C TRP A 122 -0.52 9.49 6.32
N MET A 123 -0.02 8.33 5.90
CA MET A 123 -0.52 7.03 6.34
C MET A 123 0.62 6.01 6.50
N PRO A 124 0.47 4.99 7.38
CA PRO A 124 1.44 3.91 7.55
C PRO A 124 1.74 3.17 6.25
N ASN A 125 3.01 2.78 6.03
CA ASN A 125 3.43 2.10 4.80
C ASN A 125 2.64 0.82 4.49
N TYR A 126 2.24 0.06 5.51
CA TYR A 126 1.40 -1.12 5.31
C TYR A 126 0.04 -0.76 4.68
N LEU A 127 -0.59 0.34 5.13
CA LEU A 127 -1.85 0.81 4.56
C LEU A 127 -1.67 1.36 3.15
N ARG A 128 -0.51 1.96 2.84
CA ARG A 128 -0.17 2.37 1.47
C ARG A 128 -0.22 1.17 0.50
N HIS A 129 0.28 0.00 0.90
CA HIS A 129 0.18 -1.21 0.07
C HIS A 129 -1.27 -1.69 -0.08
N VAL A 130 -2.05 -1.68 1.01
CA VAL A 130 -3.47 -2.08 0.97
C VAL A 130 -4.27 -1.20 0.02
N VAL A 131 -4.14 0.13 0.13
CA VAL A 131 -4.91 1.04 -0.73
C VAL A 131 -4.40 1.01 -2.18
N ALA A 132 -3.10 0.81 -2.41
CA ALA A 132 -2.53 0.69 -3.74
C ALA A 132 -3.03 -0.56 -4.46
N GLN A 133 -2.97 -1.74 -3.83
CA GLN A 133 -3.51 -2.97 -4.43
C GLN A 133 -5.03 -2.90 -4.57
N THR A 134 -5.74 -2.25 -3.64
CA THR A 134 -7.19 -1.99 -3.83
C THR A 134 -7.45 -1.22 -5.13
N LEU A 135 -6.69 -0.16 -5.39
CA LEU A 135 -6.85 0.63 -6.61
C LEU A 135 -6.49 -0.16 -7.87
N VAL A 136 -5.34 -0.83 -7.86
CA VAL A 136 -4.77 -1.46 -9.05
C VAL A 136 -5.39 -2.82 -9.34
N GLU A 137 -5.44 -3.71 -8.34
CA GLU A 137 -5.80 -5.12 -8.57
C GLU A 137 -7.29 -5.40 -8.41
N TYR A 138 -8.02 -4.57 -7.65
CA TYR A 138 -9.45 -4.80 -7.36
C TYR A 138 -10.36 -3.79 -8.06
N LEU A 139 -9.98 -2.52 -8.15
CA LEU A 139 -10.71 -1.50 -8.92
C LEU A 139 -10.22 -1.39 -10.37
N ASP A 140 -9.10 -2.05 -10.71
CA ASP A 140 -8.50 -2.09 -12.04
C ASP A 140 -8.23 -0.70 -12.63
N VAL A 141 -7.81 0.23 -11.77
CA VAL A 141 -7.40 1.59 -12.12
C VAL A 141 -5.88 1.66 -12.23
N THR A 142 -5.38 2.38 -13.24
CA THR A 142 -3.94 2.52 -13.49
C THR A 142 -3.17 3.08 -12.28
N TRP A 143 -1.99 2.51 -12.03
CA TRP A 143 -1.07 2.97 -11.00
C TRP A 143 -0.72 4.46 -11.13
N LYS A 144 -0.78 5.03 -12.34
CA LYS A 144 -0.48 6.46 -12.60
C LYS A 144 -1.45 7.39 -11.87
N GLU A 145 -2.73 7.02 -11.76
CA GLU A 145 -3.72 7.80 -11.02
C GLU A 145 -3.47 7.73 -9.51
N GLY A 146 -3.06 6.55 -9.03
CA GLY A 146 -2.61 6.36 -7.65
C GLY A 146 -1.37 7.21 -7.34
N PHE A 147 -0.36 7.16 -8.22
CA PHE A 147 0.86 7.97 -8.14
C PHE A 147 0.53 9.45 -8.03
N ARG A 148 -0.30 9.98 -8.93
CA ARG A 148 -0.71 11.41 -8.92
C ARG A 148 -1.44 11.79 -7.64
N TRP A 149 -2.35 10.94 -7.17
CA TRP A 149 -3.07 11.21 -5.92
C TRP A 149 -2.14 11.25 -4.71
N PHE A 150 -1.23 10.28 -4.62
CA PHE A 150 -0.25 10.21 -3.54
C PHE A 150 0.74 11.37 -3.63
N ASP A 151 1.15 11.77 -4.83
CA ASP A 151 2.02 12.92 -5.03
C ASP A 151 1.39 14.23 -4.54
N TRP A 152 0.07 14.36 -4.75
CA TRP A 152 -0.69 15.53 -4.31
C TRP A 152 -0.98 15.56 -2.81
N THR A 153 -1.13 14.40 -2.17
CA THR A 153 -1.67 14.32 -0.80
C THR A 153 -0.67 13.95 0.27
N LEU A 154 0.44 13.28 -0.06
CA LEU A 154 1.43 12.88 0.93
C LEU A 154 2.37 14.03 1.28
N VAL A 155 2.49 14.33 2.57
CA VAL A 155 3.51 15.27 3.08
C VAL A 155 4.93 14.74 2.87
N ASP A 156 5.09 13.43 2.71
CA ASP A 156 6.37 12.79 2.39
C ASP A 156 6.48 12.36 0.92
N SER A 157 5.71 12.99 0.02
CA SER A 157 5.79 12.66 -1.41
C SER A 157 7.22 12.82 -1.93
N ASP A 158 7.72 11.76 -2.54
CA ASP A 158 9.06 11.66 -3.11
C ASP A 158 8.93 10.99 -4.48
N CYS A 159 9.36 11.67 -5.56
CA CYS A 159 9.15 11.16 -6.91
C CYS A 159 9.84 9.83 -7.17
N ALA A 160 10.99 9.56 -6.52
CA ALA A 160 11.70 8.29 -6.66
C ALA A 160 10.93 7.17 -5.96
N ILE A 161 10.60 7.36 -4.68
CA ILE A 161 9.94 6.35 -3.86
C ILE A 161 8.50 6.11 -4.35
N ASN A 162 7.76 7.18 -4.64
CA ASN A 162 6.37 7.09 -5.08
C ASN A 162 6.29 6.35 -6.42
N ALA A 163 7.13 6.71 -7.39
CA ALA A 163 7.16 6.03 -8.69
C ALA A 163 7.57 4.56 -8.54
N TYR A 164 8.64 4.29 -7.80
CA TYR A 164 9.13 2.93 -7.55
C TYR A 164 8.03 2.03 -6.95
N MET A 165 7.33 2.52 -5.93
CA MET A 165 6.31 1.74 -5.23
C MET A 165 5.03 1.55 -6.05
N TRP A 166 4.56 2.59 -6.75
CA TRP A 166 3.36 2.46 -7.59
C TRP A 166 3.58 1.57 -8.79
N GLN A 167 4.76 1.60 -9.42
CA GLN A 167 5.07 0.70 -10.52
C GLN A 167 5.18 -0.76 -10.07
N ASN A 168 5.74 -1.02 -8.88
CA ASN A 168 5.76 -2.38 -8.33
C ASN A 168 4.35 -2.93 -8.10
N CYS A 169 3.42 -2.09 -7.64
CA CYS A 169 2.00 -2.43 -7.55
C CYS A 169 1.35 -2.59 -8.93
N GLY A 170 1.72 -1.73 -9.89
CA GLY A 170 1.19 -1.69 -11.25
C GLY A 170 1.73 -2.78 -12.19
N HIS A 171 2.49 -3.75 -11.67
CA HIS A 171 3.14 -4.81 -12.45
C HIS A 171 4.06 -4.30 -13.57
N SER A 172 4.55 -3.07 -13.46
CA SER A 172 5.47 -2.46 -14.42
C SER A 172 6.83 -2.12 -13.84
N GLY A 173 6.96 -2.23 -12.51
CA GLY A 173 8.16 -1.90 -11.76
C GLY A 173 9.23 -2.99 -11.78
N PRO A 174 10.36 -2.73 -11.11
CA PRO A 174 11.48 -3.68 -11.09
C PRO A 174 11.18 -4.92 -10.25
N ASP A 175 10.32 -4.82 -9.24
CA ASP A 175 9.90 -5.93 -8.38
C ASP A 175 8.37 -5.99 -8.36
N HIS A 176 7.78 -6.86 -9.19
CA HIS A 176 6.33 -7.05 -9.16
C HIS A 176 5.95 -7.60 -7.79
N TRP A 177 5.02 -6.93 -7.11
CA TRP A 177 4.58 -7.38 -5.79
C TRP A 177 4.00 -8.79 -5.87
N ASN A 178 4.73 -9.76 -5.33
CA ASN A 178 4.33 -11.17 -5.26
C ASN A 178 3.54 -11.50 -3.97
N PHE A 179 3.00 -10.48 -3.30
CA PHE A 179 2.16 -10.62 -2.11
C PHE A 179 0.77 -10.03 -2.36
N VAL A 180 -0.22 -10.49 -1.61
CA VAL A 180 -1.62 -10.04 -1.75
C VAL A 180 -2.07 -9.30 -0.50
N MET A 181 -2.54 -8.06 -0.66
CA MET A 181 -3.19 -7.24 0.37
C MET A 181 -4.69 -7.22 0.13
N HIS A 182 -5.34 -8.31 0.55
CA HIS A 182 -6.80 -8.39 0.46
C HIS A 182 -7.46 -7.36 1.39
N PRO A 183 -8.34 -6.47 0.91
CA PRO A 183 -8.89 -5.35 1.69
C PRO A 183 -9.51 -5.75 3.05
N VAL A 184 -10.17 -6.92 3.07
CA VAL A 184 -10.77 -7.50 4.29
C VAL A 184 -9.74 -8.25 5.16
N HIS A 185 -8.97 -9.20 4.62
CA HIS A 185 -8.02 -9.98 5.43
C HIS A 185 -6.90 -9.13 6.03
N ALA A 186 -6.43 -8.12 5.28
CA ALA A 186 -5.46 -7.16 5.78
C ALA A 186 -6.02 -6.41 7.01
N ALA A 187 -7.31 -6.07 7.01
CA ALA A 187 -8.00 -5.40 8.12
C ALA A 187 -8.02 -6.23 9.39
N LYS A 188 -8.45 -7.50 9.28
CA LYS A 188 -8.48 -8.44 10.41
C LYS A 188 -7.10 -8.65 11.03
N SER A 189 -6.04 -8.54 10.23
CA SER A 189 -4.65 -8.71 10.68
C SER A 189 -4.03 -7.44 11.27
N CYS A 190 -4.29 -6.28 10.67
CA CYS A 190 -3.64 -5.03 11.06
C CYS A 190 -4.45 -4.18 12.06
N ASP A 191 -5.75 -4.40 12.15
CA ASP A 191 -6.67 -3.71 13.05
C ASP A 191 -7.67 -4.70 13.68
N PRO A 192 -7.20 -5.70 14.46
CA PRO A 192 -8.04 -6.83 14.90
C PRO A 192 -9.25 -6.41 15.75
N GLU A 193 -9.18 -5.29 16.45
CA GLU A 193 -10.27 -4.76 17.28
C GLU A 193 -11.07 -3.65 16.60
N GLY A 194 -10.71 -3.29 15.36
CA GLY A 194 -11.41 -2.23 14.61
C GLY A 194 -11.13 -0.82 15.11
N HIS A 195 -10.18 -0.61 16.03
CA HIS A 195 -9.90 0.69 16.62
C HIS A 195 -9.48 1.72 15.57
N TYR A 196 -8.64 1.31 14.62
CA TYR A 196 -8.21 2.18 13.54
C TYR A 196 -9.39 2.56 12.64
N VAL A 197 -10.19 1.57 12.22
CA VAL A 197 -11.38 1.81 11.39
C VAL A 197 -12.39 2.71 12.09
N LYS A 198 -12.73 2.45 13.35
CA LYS A 198 -13.71 3.23 14.11
C LYS A 198 -13.27 4.68 14.33
N ARG A 199 -11.95 4.91 14.46
CA ARG A 199 -11.38 6.26 14.58
C ARG A 199 -11.61 7.09 13.31
N TRP A 200 -11.40 6.50 12.14
CA TRP A 200 -11.46 7.22 10.86
C TRP A 200 -12.83 7.12 10.16
N LEU A 201 -13.67 6.18 10.59
CA LEU A 201 -15.05 5.99 10.16
C LEU A 201 -15.98 5.98 11.39
N PRO A 202 -16.27 7.16 11.99
CA PRO A 202 -17.13 7.24 13.18
C PRO A 202 -18.53 6.67 12.98
N CYS A 203 -19.04 6.67 11.73
CA CYS A 203 -20.31 6.02 11.40
C CYS A 203 -20.31 4.50 11.65
N LEU A 204 -19.14 3.86 11.72
CA LEU A 204 -18.97 2.44 12.06
C LEU A 204 -18.56 2.20 13.52
N ALA A 205 -18.41 3.25 14.34
CA ALA A 205 -17.90 3.15 15.71
C ALA A 205 -18.72 2.18 16.60
N HIS A 206 -20.04 2.17 16.40
CA HIS A 206 -20.99 1.37 17.15
C HIS A 206 -21.08 -0.10 16.71
N LEU A 207 -20.42 -0.48 15.60
CA LEU A 207 -20.45 -1.86 15.15
C LEU A 207 -19.65 -2.77 16.09
N PRO A 208 -20.15 -3.99 16.35
CA PRO A 208 -19.34 -5.05 16.93
C PRO A 208 -18.07 -5.30 16.09
N VAL A 209 -16.99 -5.72 16.75
CA VAL A 209 -15.69 -6.00 16.10
C VAL A 209 -15.83 -7.03 14.97
N GLU A 210 -16.73 -7.99 15.11
CA GLU A 210 -17.08 -8.98 14.09
C GLU A 210 -17.46 -8.34 12.73
N TYR A 211 -18.19 -7.22 12.77
CA TYR A 211 -18.77 -6.60 11.57
C TYR A 211 -18.06 -5.32 11.13
N VAL A 212 -17.16 -4.76 11.96
CA VAL A 212 -16.54 -3.45 11.67
C VAL A 212 -15.76 -3.44 10.34
N HIS A 213 -15.16 -4.57 9.97
CA HIS A 213 -14.42 -4.75 8.73
C HIS A 213 -15.26 -5.29 7.58
N CYS A 214 -16.42 -5.87 7.89
CA CYS A 214 -17.40 -6.42 6.94
C CYS A 214 -18.82 -5.94 7.26
N PRO A 215 -19.11 -4.63 7.18
CA PRO A 215 -20.41 -4.08 7.58
C PRO A 215 -21.60 -4.64 6.77
N TRP A 216 -21.35 -5.17 5.58
CA TRP A 216 -22.36 -5.82 4.75
C TRP A 216 -22.81 -7.19 5.28
N GLU A 217 -22.09 -7.79 6.23
CA GLU A 217 -22.42 -9.09 6.83
C GLU A 217 -23.35 -8.96 8.05
N VAL A 218 -23.72 -7.73 8.45
CA VAL A 218 -24.61 -7.48 9.60
C VAL A 218 -25.99 -8.13 9.36
N PRO A 219 -26.46 -9.05 10.23
CA PRO A 219 -27.74 -9.72 10.06
C PRO A 219 -28.93 -8.74 10.12
N ALA A 220 -29.85 -8.86 9.17
CA ALA A 220 -31.03 -8.00 9.08
C ALA A 220 -31.99 -8.10 10.29
N ARG A 221 -31.96 -9.20 11.06
CA ARG A 221 -32.92 -9.49 12.14
C ARG A 221 -32.41 -9.22 13.57
N GLY A 222 -31.10 -9.06 13.81
CA GLY A 222 -30.55 -8.87 15.17
C GLY A 222 -30.18 -7.43 15.51
N VAL A 223 -30.01 -6.59 14.49
CA VAL A 223 -29.44 -5.24 14.62
C VAL A 223 -30.29 -4.25 13.81
N ARG A 224 -31.63 -4.31 13.92
CA ARG A 224 -32.54 -3.50 13.08
C ARG A 224 -32.26 -1.99 13.14
N ALA A 225 -31.86 -1.48 14.30
CA ALA A 225 -31.47 -0.08 14.46
C ALA A 225 -30.12 0.22 13.77
N ALA A 226 -29.08 -0.57 14.03
CA ALA A 226 -27.76 -0.30 13.45
C ALA A 226 -27.63 -0.69 11.97
N ALA A 227 -28.36 -1.69 11.46
CA ALA A 227 -28.44 -2.01 10.03
C ALA A 227 -29.20 -0.93 9.23
N GLY A 228 -30.24 -0.32 9.82
CA GLY A 228 -30.96 0.83 9.23
C GLY A 228 -30.13 2.12 9.21
N LEU A 229 -29.36 2.36 10.28
CA LEU A 229 -28.34 3.43 10.35
C LEU A 229 -27.16 3.16 9.41
N LEU A 230 -26.73 1.90 9.24
CA LEU A 230 -25.60 1.59 8.36
C LEU A 230 -25.90 1.82 6.88
N ARG A 231 -27.08 1.39 6.42
CA ARG A 231 -27.51 1.59 5.02
C ARG A 231 -27.64 3.06 4.66
N SER A 232 -27.87 3.94 5.64
CA SER A 232 -27.90 5.39 5.43
C SER A 232 -26.57 6.08 5.73
N ALA A 233 -25.69 5.49 6.56
CA ALA A 233 -24.47 6.14 7.05
C ALA A 233 -23.15 5.64 6.44
N TYR A 234 -23.15 4.50 5.73
CA TYR A 234 -21.96 3.98 5.06
C TYR A 234 -22.29 3.39 3.68
N VAL A 235 -21.32 3.50 2.76
CA VAL A 235 -21.54 3.20 1.34
C VAL A 235 -21.48 1.70 1.06
N ALA A 236 -22.20 1.26 0.02
CA ALA A 236 -22.08 -0.09 -0.50
C ALA A 236 -20.69 -0.35 -1.10
N ARG A 237 -20.26 -1.62 -1.10
CA ARG A 237 -19.00 -2.02 -1.71
C ARG A 237 -19.02 -1.79 -3.21
N LEU A 238 -17.95 -1.17 -3.74
CA LEU A 238 -17.76 -1.02 -5.19
C LEU A 238 -17.54 -2.35 -5.91
N VAL A 239 -17.02 -3.36 -5.20
CA VAL A 239 -16.72 -4.69 -5.73
C VAL A 239 -17.27 -5.73 -4.78
N GLU A 240 -18.19 -6.55 -5.26
CA GLU A 240 -18.80 -7.62 -4.48
C GLU A 240 -17.92 -8.87 -4.44
N ASP A 241 -17.43 -9.30 -5.61
CA ASP A 241 -16.51 -10.44 -5.77
C ASP A 241 -15.07 -9.96 -6.00
N LEU A 242 -14.32 -9.83 -4.89
CA LEU A 242 -12.92 -9.42 -4.89
C LEU A 242 -12.02 -10.42 -5.61
N ASP A 243 -12.34 -11.72 -5.55
CA ASP A 243 -11.53 -12.75 -6.18
C ASP A 243 -11.71 -12.74 -7.70
N ALA A 244 -12.94 -12.56 -8.20
CA ALA A 244 -13.19 -12.37 -9.62
C ALA A 244 -12.55 -11.09 -10.15
N ALA A 245 -12.66 -9.97 -9.44
CA ALA A 245 -12.03 -8.71 -9.82
C ALA A 245 -10.50 -8.88 -9.97
N ARG A 246 -9.88 -9.51 -8.97
CA ARG A 246 -8.44 -9.77 -8.99
C ARG A 246 -8.02 -10.74 -10.10
N ARG A 247 -8.79 -11.81 -10.34
CA ARG A 247 -8.53 -12.74 -11.45
C ARG A 247 -8.62 -12.03 -12.81
N ALA A 248 -9.60 -11.14 -12.97
CA ALA A 248 -9.75 -10.35 -14.19
C ALA A 248 -8.56 -9.41 -14.41
N HIS A 249 -8.10 -8.71 -13.36
CA HIS A 249 -6.89 -7.89 -13.44
C HIS A 249 -5.65 -8.73 -13.83
N ALA A 250 -5.41 -9.84 -13.14
CA ALA A 250 -4.30 -10.73 -13.42
C ALA A 250 -4.32 -11.28 -14.86
N ALA A 251 -5.50 -11.55 -15.42
CA ALA A 251 -5.64 -11.99 -16.81
C ALA A 251 -5.20 -10.89 -17.81
N ARG A 252 -5.46 -9.61 -17.53
CA ARG A 252 -4.99 -8.48 -18.37
C ARG A 252 -3.48 -8.30 -18.29
N VAL A 253 -2.90 -8.41 -17.10
CA VAL A 253 -1.44 -8.40 -16.90
C VAL A 253 -0.79 -9.55 -17.67
N LEU A 254 -1.34 -10.77 -17.59
CA LEU A 254 -0.87 -11.92 -18.36
C LEU A 254 -1.07 -11.74 -19.87
N GLN A 255 -2.10 -11.01 -20.29
CA GLN A 255 -2.31 -10.71 -21.71
C GLN A 255 -1.15 -9.89 -22.28
N VAL A 256 -0.71 -8.83 -21.59
CA VAL A 256 0.49 -8.06 -21.98
C VAL A 256 1.70 -8.98 -22.13
N ARG A 257 1.91 -9.92 -21.19
CA ARG A 257 3.01 -10.88 -21.28
C ARG A 257 2.92 -11.82 -22.49
N ARG A 258 1.71 -12.19 -22.88
CA ARG A 258 1.46 -13.04 -24.08
C ARG A 258 1.66 -12.26 -25.37
N ASP A 259 1.34 -10.98 -25.38
CA ASP A 259 1.48 -10.11 -26.54
C ASP A 259 2.94 -9.69 -26.78
N HIS A 260 3.79 -9.77 -25.74
CA HIS A 260 5.22 -9.41 -25.78
C HIS A 260 6.17 -10.55 -25.37
N PRO A 261 6.14 -11.73 -26.05
CA PRO A 261 6.96 -12.88 -25.69
C PRO A 261 8.49 -12.61 -25.79
N GLU A 262 8.91 -11.64 -26.60
CA GLU A 262 10.31 -11.19 -26.73
C GLU A 262 10.87 -10.58 -25.44
N THR A 263 10.01 -10.14 -24.52
CA THR A 263 10.40 -9.61 -23.21
C THR A 263 10.54 -10.68 -22.15
N ILE A 264 10.17 -11.94 -22.46
CA ILE A 264 10.11 -13.05 -21.50
C ILE A 264 11.26 -14.03 -21.76
N SER A 265 11.98 -14.39 -20.70
CA SER A 265 13.03 -15.40 -20.75
C SER A 265 12.46 -16.82 -20.86
N ARG A 266 13.30 -17.78 -21.25
CA ARG A 266 12.92 -19.21 -21.28
C ARG A 266 12.46 -19.75 -19.92
N THR A 267 12.90 -19.13 -18.82
CA THR A 267 12.51 -19.50 -17.45
C THR A 267 11.33 -18.68 -16.92
N GLY A 268 10.66 -17.90 -17.79
CA GLY A 268 9.47 -17.12 -17.44
C GLY A 268 9.75 -15.80 -16.73
N HIS A 269 11.00 -15.37 -16.65
CA HIS A 269 11.39 -14.08 -16.07
C HIS A 269 11.31 -12.96 -17.10
N GLU A 270 10.93 -11.76 -16.70
CA GLU A 270 10.86 -10.63 -17.62
C GLU A 270 12.16 -9.85 -17.68
N TRP A 271 12.71 -9.68 -18.87
CA TRP A 271 13.90 -8.88 -19.09
C TRP A 271 13.61 -7.40 -18.85
N LEU A 272 14.51 -6.74 -18.12
CA LEU A 272 14.55 -5.29 -18.01
C LEU A 272 15.74 -4.78 -18.82
N ARG A 273 15.47 -4.00 -19.86
CA ARG A 273 16.54 -3.35 -20.63
C ARG A 273 17.04 -2.16 -19.84
N LEU A 274 18.30 -2.22 -19.41
CA LEU A 274 18.89 -1.12 -18.65
C LEU A 274 19.16 0.10 -19.54
N GLY A 275 19.38 -0.06 -20.85
CA GLY A 275 19.62 1.02 -21.81
C GLY A 275 20.96 1.73 -21.60
N GLY A 276 21.90 1.58 -22.52
CA GLY A 276 23.23 2.22 -22.44
C GLY A 276 24.27 1.35 -21.71
N GLY A 277 25.25 0.94 -22.51
CA GLY A 277 26.33 -0.01 -22.31
C GLY A 277 26.73 -0.48 -23.69
#